data_AF-A0A5D2E094-F1
#
_entry.id   AF-A0A5D2E094-F1
#
_cell.length_a   1.000
_cell.length_b   1.000
_cell.length_c   1.000
_cell.angle_alpha   90.00
_cell.angle_beta   90.00
_cell.angle_gamma   90.00
#
_symmetry.space_group_name_H-M   'P 1'
#
loop_
_entity.id
_entity.type
_entity.pdbx_description
1 polymer ?
#
loop_
_entity_poly.entity_id
_entity_poly.type
_entity_poly.pdbx_seq_one_letter_code
_entity_poly.pdbx_strand_id
1 'polypeptide(L)'
;MKFLDGFLSLRKYINVDRFRLCCGPRIDHRKINEWILYAVRHGIRELDLIFQSRSFETRHFTELEFAVFTCKTLLTLRLFNLPSLILTIPTHCCLPKLKVLNLNFLKFSDDESIRRLLSSCISLEELLVQSCKLSNLNKLNVCHPTLQRLTISGGDISPSCELEIITPNLVCFDFCYIYCEETRLSLRNLNSL
;
A
#
# COMPACT_ATOMS: atom_id res chain seq x y z
N MET A 1 -14.63 9.49 -17.50
CA MET A 1 -13.74 10.37 -18.28
C MET A 1 -13.53 9.79 -19.67
N LYS A 2 -14.07 10.38 -20.74
CA LYS A 2 -13.96 9.81 -22.12
C LYS A 2 -12.53 9.81 -22.68
N PHE A 3 -11.67 10.73 -22.20
CA PHE A 3 -10.29 10.85 -22.67
C PHE A 3 -9.40 9.65 -22.26
N LEU A 4 -9.44 9.23 -21.00
CA LEU A 4 -8.69 8.06 -20.52
C LEU A 4 -9.16 6.79 -21.21
N ASP A 5 -10.47 6.58 -21.29
CA ASP A 5 -11.05 5.42 -21.99
C ASP A 5 -10.58 5.37 -23.47
N GLY A 6 -10.59 6.52 -24.15
CA GLY A 6 -10.06 6.67 -25.51
C GLY A 6 -8.55 6.39 -25.60
N PHE A 7 -7.74 6.98 -24.72
CA PHE A 7 -6.29 6.78 -24.70
C PHE A 7 -5.90 5.31 -24.47
N LEU A 8 -6.53 4.63 -23.52
CA LEU A 8 -6.28 3.22 -23.24
C LEU A 8 -6.73 2.33 -24.41
N SER A 9 -7.86 2.67 -25.05
CA SER A 9 -8.34 1.92 -26.21
C SER A 9 -7.39 2.00 -27.42
N LEU A 10 -6.64 3.10 -27.56
CA LEU A 10 -5.67 3.33 -28.65
C LEU A 10 -4.32 2.65 -28.40
N ARG A 11 -4.03 2.20 -27.17
CA ARG A 11 -2.70 1.70 -26.77
C ARG A 11 -2.66 0.23 -26.36
N LYS A 12 -3.58 -0.60 -26.88
CA LYS A 12 -3.69 -2.05 -26.60
C LYS A 12 -2.42 -2.89 -26.75
N TYR A 13 -1.38 -2.37 -27.41
CA TYR A 13 -0.14 -3.10 -27.70
C TYR A 13 1.12 -2.41 -27.15
N ILE A 14 0.97 -1.35 -26.35
CA ILE A 14 2.10 -0.62 -25.78
C ILE A 14 2.22 -0.99 -24.31
N ASN A 15 3.39 -1.49 -23.92
CA ASN A 15 3.71 -1.74 -22.52
C ASN A 15 3.70 -0.43 -21.75
N VAL A 16 3.01 -0.44 -20.60
CA VAL A 16 2.92 0.72 -19.72
C VAL A 16 3.81 0.46 -18.52
N ASP A 17 5.04 0.96 -18.54
CA ASP A 17 5.96 0.75 -17.41
C ASP A 17 5.48 1.45 -16.13
N ARG A 18 4.90 2.65 -16.27
CA ARG A 18 4.40 3.45 -15.16
C ARG A 18 3.00 3.95 -15.43
N PHE A 19 2.11 3.76 -14.46
CA PHE A 19 0.74 4.25 -14.49
C PHE A 19 0.46 5.04 -13.22
N ARG A 20 0.15 6.33 -13.39
CA ARG A 20 -0.23 7.23 -12.30
C ARG A 20 -1.66 7.69 -12.51
N LEU A 21 -2.53 7.36 -11.58
CA LEU A 21 -3.93 7.72 -11.61
C LEU A 21 -4.25 8.70 -10.47
N CYS A 22 -4.60 9.93 -10.86
CA CYS A 22 -5.10 10.94 -9.94
C CYS A 22 -6.62 11.01 -10.05
N CYS A 23 -7.32 10.51 -9.03
CA CYS A 23 -8.77 10.42 -8.97
C CYS A 23 -9.36 11.63 -8.24
N GLY A 24 -10.14 12.43 -8.97
CA GLY A 24 -10.95 13.51 -8.42
C GLY A 24 -12.30 13.03 -7.85
N PRO A 25 -13.09 13.94 -7.25
CA PRO A 25 -14.45 13.67 -6.81
C PRO A 25 -15.32 13.10 -7.95
N ARG A 26 -16.21 12.14 -7.61
CA ARG A 26 -17.27 11.60 -8.51
C ARG A 26 -16.81 10.69 -9.65
N ILE A 27 -15.58 10.15 -9.61
CA ILE A 27 -15.18 9.10 -10.55
C ILE A 27 -15.79 7.77 -10.12
N ASP A 28 -16.42 7.07 -11.06
CA ASP A 28 -16.92 5.72 -10.87
C ASP A 28 -15.78 4.75 -10.54
N HIS A 29 -15.89 4.10 -9.39
CA HIS A 29 -15.00 3.07 -8.88
C HIS A 29 -14.75 1.93 -9.87
N ARG A 30 -15.77 1.55 -10.64
CA ARG A 30 -15.64 0.51 -11.68
C ARG A 30 -14.63 0.92 -12.74
N LYS A 31 -14.64 2.19 -13.15
CA LYS A 31 -13.69 2.72 -14.13
C LYS A 31 -12.27 2.75 -13.61
N ILE A 32 -12.10 3.06 -12.32
CA ILE A 32 -10.78 3.01 -11.67
C ILE A 32 -10.22 1.58 -11.74
N ASN A 33 -11.03 0.58 -11.40
CA ASN A 33 -10.63 -0.83 -11.50
C ASN A 33 -10.37 -1.27 -12.95
N GLU A 34 -11.16 -0.81 -13.93
CA GLU A 34 -10.89 -1.07 -15.35
C GLU A 34 -9.52 -0.52 -15.81
N TRP A 35 -9.19 0.71 -15.40
CA TRP A 35 -7.91 1.34 -15.74
C TRP A 35 -6.73 0.64 -15.05
N ILE A 36 -6.92 0.23 -13.81
CA ILE A 36 -5.94 -0.56 -13.06
C ILE A 36 -5.72 -1.92 -13.74
N LEU A 37 -6.81 -2.62 -14.07
CA LEU A 37 -6.76 -3.93 -14.74
C LEU A 37 -6.08 -3.83 -16.09
N TYR A 38 -6.36 -2.77 -16.86
CA TYR A 38 -5.63 -2.47 -18.09
C TYR A 38 -4.13 -2.39 -17.80
N ALA A 39 -3.70 -1.59 -16.83
CA ALA A 39 -2.29 -1.38 -16.58
C ALA A 39 -1.58 -2.66 -16.11
N VAL A 40 -2.22 -3.45 -15.23
CA VAL A 40 -1.73 -4.75 -14.79
C VAL A 40 -1.55 -5.72 -15.96
N ARG A 41 -2.53 -5.78 -16.89
CA ARG A 41 -2.45 -6.63 -18.09
C ARG A 41 -1.34 -6.24 -19.05
N HIS A 42 -0.87 -4.99 -19.00
CA HIS A 42 0.21 -4.48 -19.84
C HIS A 42 1.58 -4.48 -19.12
N GLY A 43 1.73 -5.30 -18.07
CA GLY A 43 3.02 -5.57 -17.44
C GLY A 43 3.59 -4.40 -16.65
N ILE A 44 2.72 -3.59 -16.04
CA ILE A 44 3.11 -2.42 -15.26
C ILE A 44 4.19 -2.72 -14.20
N ARG A 45 5.10 -1.77 -14.03
CA ARG A 45 6.20 -1.82 -13.06
C ARG A 45 6.00 -0.82 -11.93
N GLU A 46 5.39 0.32 -12.19
CA GLU A 46 5.12 1.35 -11.18
C GLU A 46 3.66 1.81 -11.21
N LEU A 47 2.94 1.60 -10.10
CA LEU A 47 1.55 2.05 -9.94
C LEU A 47 1.44 3.10 -8.84
N ASP A 48 0.98 4.29 -9.21
CA ASP A 48 0.64 5.37 -8.28
C ASP A 48 -0.88 5.62 -8.33
N LEU A 49 -1.58 5.38 -7.22
CA LEU A 49 -3.01 5.68 -7.08
C LEU A 49 -3.18 6.81 -6.06
N ILE A 50 -3.68 7.96 -6.52
CA ILE A 50 -3.80 9.19 -5.73
C ILE A 50 -5.25 9.66 -5.75
N PHE A 51 -5.88 9.76 -4.60
CA PHE A 51 -7.25 10.25 -4.48
C PHE A 51 -7.24 11.67 -3.89
N GLN A 52 -7.93 12.61 -4.53
CA GLN A 52 -7.74 14.05 -4.24
C GLN A 52 -8.53 14.61 -3.04
N SER A 53 -9.33 13.81 -2.33
CA SER A 53 -10.14 14.27 -1.20
C SER A 53 -9.99 13.34 0.00
N ARG A 54 -9.96 13.92 1.20
CA ARG A 54 -9.94 13.18 2.47
C ARG A 54 -11.35 12.92 3.01
N SER A 55 -12.35 13.57 2.43
CA SER A 55 -13.76 13.49 2.81
C SER A 55 -14.61 12.73 1.79
N PHE A 56 -13.97 11.99 0.87
CA PHE A 56 -14.69 11.16 -0.08
C PHE A 56 -15.67 10.26 0.64
N GLU A 57 -16.91 10.27 0.17
CA GLU A 57 -17.84 9.17 0.39
C GLU A 57 -17.37 7.95 -0.42
N THR A 58 -16.20 7.42 -0.07
CA THR A 58 -15.74 6.10 -0.52
C THR A 58 -16.53 4.99 0.18
N ARG A 59 -17.79 5.25 0.58
CA ARG A 59 -18.73 4.27 1.14
C ARG A 59 -18.91 3.05 0.21
N HIS A 60 -18.48 3.16 -1.05
CA HIS A 60 -18.59 2.11 -2.06
C HIS A 60 -17.26 1.76 -2.78
N PHE A 61 -16.12 2.38 -2.44
CA PHE A 61 -14.80 1.89 -2.89
C PHE A 61 -14.21 1.01 -1.81
N THR A 62 -14.78 -0.18 -1.68
CA THR A 62 -14.39 -1.12 -0.64
C THR A 62 -13.29 -2.06 -1.13
N GLU A 63 -13.08 -2.16 -2.45
CA GLU A 63 -12.19 -3.17 -3.03
C GLU A 63 -11.35 -2.56 -4.15
N LEU A 64 -10.03 -2.61 -3.94
CA LEU A 64 -9.07 -2.42 -5.01
C LEU A 64 -9.05 -3.70 -5.86
N GLU A 65 -8.96 -3.57 -7.19
CA GLU A 65 -8.88 -4.73 -8.08
C GLU A 65 -7.81 -5.73 -7.62
N PHE A 66 -8.22 -6.97 -7.33
CA PHE A 66 -7.35 -8.06 -6.87
C PHE A 66 -6.14 -8.31 -7.78
N ALA A 67 -6.26 -7.94 -9.05
CA ALA A 67 -5.20 -8.03 -10.05
C ALA A 67 -3.94 -7.23 -9.65
N VAL A 68 -4.06 -6.11 -8.92
CA VAL A 68 -2.90 -5.35 -8.44
C VAL A 68 -2.05 -6.22 -7.52
N PHE A 69 -2.69 -6.87 -6.55
CA PHE A 69 -2.03 -7.69 -5.54
C PHE A 69 -1.47 -9.02 -6.06
N THR A 70 -1.67 -9.32 -7.34
CA THR A 70 -1.14 -10.51 -8.01
C THR A 70 -0.22 -10.17 -9.18
N CYS A 71 0.12 -8.88 -9.34
CA CYS A 71 0.93 -8.37 -10.43
C CYS A 71 2.43 -8.71 -10.24
N LYS A 72 2.91 -9.71 -10.98
CA LYS A 72 4.29 -10.21 -10.88
C LYS A 72 5.37 -9.28 -11.44
N THR A 73 4.97 -8.24 -12.19
CA THR A 73 5.89 -7.26 -12.79
C THR A 73 6.07 -6.02 -11.93
N LEU A 74 5.19 -5.80 -10.95
CA LEU A 74 5.15 -4.59 -10.14
C LEU A 74 6.39 -4.47 -9.24
N LEU A 75 7.09 -3.35 -9.36
CA LEU A 75 8.27 -2.97 -8.58
C LEU A 75 7.92 -1.92 -7.53
N THR A 76 6.96 -1.04 -7.84
CA THR A 76 6.55 0.03 -6.93
C THR A 76 5.04 0.17 -6.91
N LEU A 77 4.49 0.20 -5.69
CA LEU A 77 3.08 0.45 -5.43
C LEU A 77 2.97 1.63 -4.47
N ARG A 78 2.26 2.68 -4.88
CA ARG A 78 1.99 3.83 -4.03
C ARG A 78 0.50 4.11 -3.97
N LEU A 79 -0.07 4.09 -2.77
CA LEU A 79 -1.48 4.28 -2.49
C LEU A 79 -1.63 5.52 -1.60
N PHE A 80 -2.29 6.56 -2.09
CA PHE A 80 -2.42 7.84 -1.38
C PHE A 80 -3.88 8.27 -1.21
N ASN A 81 -4.18 8.79 -0.02
CA ASN A 81 -5.43 9.48 0.33
C ASN A 81 -6.69 8.61 0.17
N LEU A 82 -6.67 7.41 0.74
CA LEU A 82 -7.72 6.40 0.66
C LEU A 82 -8.41 6.16 2.02
N PRO A 83 -9.00 7.19 2.67
CA PRO A 83 -9.42 7.08 4.07
C PRO A 83 -10.63 6.17 4.32
N SER A 84 -11.52 5.95 3.34
CA SER A 84 -12.61 4.96 3.49
C SER A 84 -12.36 3.64 2.78
N LEU A 85 -11.23 3.47 2.09
CA LEU A 85 -10.86 2.15 1.58
C LEU A 85 -10.35 1.31 2.76
N ILE A 86 -11.10 0.25 3.06
CA ILE A 86 -10.61 -0.80 3.94
C ILE A 86 -9.85 -1.77 3.03
N LEU A 87 -8.54 -1.84 3.20
CA LEU A 87 -7.70 -2.65 2.33
C LEU A 87 -7.82 -4.13 2.68
N THR A 88 -8.73 -4.84 2.02
CA THR A 88 -8.84 -6.30 2.11
C THR A 88 -7.86 -6.96 1.16
N ILE A 89 -6.85 -7.61 1.72
CA ILE A 89 -5.78 -8.25 0.93
C ILE A 89 -6.22 -9.67 0.56
N PRO A 90 -6.24 -10.05 -0.73
CA PRO A 90 -6.64 -11.39 -1.15
C PRO A 90 -5.72 -12.47 -0.55
N THR A 91 -6.28 -13.64 -0.26
CA THR A 91 -5.52 -14.81 0.25
C THR A 91 -4.39 -15.23 -0.69
N HIS A 92 -4.55 -15.01 -2.00
CA HIS A 92 -3.57 -15.33 -3.04
C HIS A 92 -2.70 -14.14 -3.45
N CYS A 93 -2.56 -13.12 -2.59
CA CYS A 93 -1.64 -12.00 -2.82
C CYS A 93 -0.22 -12.52 -3.14
N CYS A 94 0.39 -11.96 -4.18
CA CYS A 94 1.71 -12.37 -4.68
C CYS A 94 2.34 -11.22 -5.47
N LEU A 95 3.32 -10.56 -4.86
CA LEU A 95 4.00 -9.37 -5.39
C LEU A 95 5.52 -9.61 -5.37
N PRO A 96 6.03 -10.62 -6.10
CA PRO A 96 7.37 -11.16 -5.89
C PRO A 96 8.49 -10.18 -6.20
N LYS A 97 8.25 -9.19 -7.07
CA LYS A 97 9.26 -8.19 -7.47
C LYS A 97 9.07 -6.84 -6.79
N LEU A 98 8.08 -6.69 -5.92
CA LEU A 98 7.79 -5.39 -5.31
C LEU A 98 8.93 -4.99 -4.37
N LYS A 99 9.55 -3.84 -4.66
CA LYS A 99 10.65 -3.26 -3.90
C LYS A 99 10.21 -2.08 -3.04
N VAL A 100 9.24 -1.31 -3.51
CA VAL A 100 8.77 -0.11 -2.83
C VAL A 100 7.27 -0.19 -2.60
N LEU A 101 6.86 -0.11 -1.34
CA LEU A 101 5.47 -0.04 -0.93
C LEU A 101 5.23 1.24 -0.13
N ASN A 102 4.41 2.13 -0.67
CA ASN A 102 4.03 3.38 -0.02
C ASN A 102 2.52 3.40 0.23
N LEU A 103 2.16 3.48 1.50
CA LEU A 103 0.79 3.45 2.01
C LEU A 103 0.55 4.74 2.77
N ASN A 104 -0.38 5.54 2.28
CA ASN A 104 -0.61 6.87 2.81
C ASN A 104 -2.10 7.19 2.96
N PHE A 105 -2.51 7.62 4.17
CA PHE A 105 -3.90 7.95 4.51
C PHE A 105 -4.88 6.81 4.16
N LEU A 106 -4.62 5.58 4.62
CA LEU A 106 -5.51 4.42 4.43
C LEU A 106 -5.81 3.66 5.73
N LYS A 107 -6.75 2.70 5.66
CA LYS A 107 -7.16 1.85 6.78
C LYS A 107 -7.02 0.37 6.41
N PHE A 108 -6.44 -0.43 7.32
CA PHE A 108 -6.46 -1.88 7.22
C PHE A 108 -7.69 -2.47 7.90
N SER A 109 -8.20 -3.59 7.39
CA SER A 109 -9.30 -4.34 8.02
C SER A 109 -8.87 -4.91 9.38
N ASP A 110 -7.72 -5.59 9.41
CA ASP A 110 -7.20 -6.35 10.54
C ASP A 110 -5.67 -6.56 10.43
N ASP A 111 -5.07 -7.12 11.49
CA ASP A 111 -3.65 -7.51 11.59
C ASP A 111 -3.23 -8.45 10.45
N GLU A 112 -4.13 -9.36 10.08
CA GLU A 112 -3.87 -10.40 9.09
C GLU A 112 -3.76 -9.81 7.68
N SER A 113 -4.49 -8.73 7.38
CA SER A 113 -4.45 -8.06 6.08
C SER A 113 -3.09 -7.42 5.82
N ILE A 114 -2.55 -6.64 6.77
CA ILE A 114 -1.23 -6.05 6.62
C ILE A 114 -0.13 -7.12 6.63
N ARG A 115 -0.26 -8.13 7.51
CA ARG A 115 0.67 -9.27 7.55
C ARG A 115 0.74 -9.98 6.20
N ARG A 116 -0.41 -10.26 5.58
CA ARG A 116 -0.50 -10.91 4.28
C ARG A 116 0.10 -10.07 3.16
N LEU A 117 -0.14 -8.76 3.17
CA LEU A 117 0.46 -7.87 2.18
C LEU A 117 2.00 -7.91 2.27
N LEU A 118 2.55 -7.75 3.48
CA LEU A 118 4.00 -7.73 3.69
C LEU A 118 4.63 -9.09 3.37
N SER A 119 4.03 -10.21 3.77
CA SER A 119 4.56 -11.54 3.48
C SER A 119 4.53 -11.91 1.99
N SER A 120 3.67 -11.27 1.21
CA SER A 120 3.55 -11.48 -0.23
C SER A 120 4.60 -10.72 -1.06
N CYS A 121 5.37 -9.83 -0.44
CA CYS A 121 6.31 -8.91 -1.10
C CYS A 121 7.77 -9.27 -0.80
N ILE A 122 8.22 -10.49 -1.14
CA ILE A 122 9.53 -11.04 -0.73
C ILE A 122 10.78 -10.21 -1.08
N SER A 123 10.67 -9.24 -2.01
CA SER A 123 11.78 -8.39 -2.46
C SER A 123 11.70 -6.95 -1.91
N LEU A 124 10.88 -6.71 -0.88
CA LEU A 124 10.60 -5.37 -0.37
C LEU A 124 11.86 -4.71 0.23
N GLU A 125 12.28 -3.59 -0.33
CA GLU A 125 13.45 -2.80 0.08
C GLU A 125 13.04 -1.54 0.86
N GLU A 126 11.88 -0.97 0.56
CA GLU A 126 11.35 0.24 1.18
C GLU A 126 9.86 0.12 1.52
N LEU A 127 9.53 0.40 2.77
CA LEU A 127 8.16 0.44 3.29
C LEU A 127 7.90 1.80 3.92
N LEU A 128 6.89 2.50 3.41
CA LEU A 128 6.39 3.74 3.98
C LEU A 128 4.92 3.58 4.38
N VAL A 129 4.63 3.73 5.67
CA VAL A 129 3.28 3.71 6.26
C VAL A 129 3.05 5.06 6.91
N GLN A 130 2.37 5.95 6.20
CA GLN A 130 2.19 7.34 6.62
C GLN A 130 0.72 7.70 6.83
N SER A 131 0.39 8.30 7.97
CA SER A 131 -0.97 8.79 8.28
C SER A 131 -2.06 7.72 8.12
N CYS A 132 -1.68 6.45 8.27
CA CYS A 132 -2.59 5.32 8.18
C CYS A 132 -3.31 5.14 9.52
N LYS A 133 -4.58 4.74 9.46
CA LYS A 133 -5.36 4.39 10.65
C LYS A 133 -5.07 2.94 11.02
N LEU A 134 -4.19 2.78 12.00
CA LEU A 134 -3.74 1.50 12.56
C LEU A 134 -4.43 1.19 13.90
N SER A 135 -5.40 2.01 14.33
CA SER A 135 -6.20 1.82 15.55
C SER A 135 -6.94 0.48 15.62
N ASN A 136 -7.16 -0.16 14.46
CA ASN A 136 -7.78 -1.48 14.37
C ASN A 136 -6.80 -2.62 14.63
N LEU A 137 -5.49 -2.34 14.71
CA LEU A 137 -4.46 -3.35 14.82
C LEU A 137 -4.13 -3.63 16.29
N ASN A 138 -4.04 -4.91 16.65
CA ASN A 138 -3.47 -5.32 17.94
C ASN A 138 -1.97 -5.48 17.85
N LYS A 139 -1.48 -5.96 16.69
CA LYS A 139 -0.05 -6.12 16.45
C LYS A 139 0.30 -5.78 15.00
N LEU A 140 1.32 -4.95 14.83
CA LEU A 140 1.99 -4.72 13.56
C LEU A 140 3.36 -5.40 13.58
N ASN A 141 3.51 -6.44 12.75
CA ASN A 141 4.76 -7.16 12.61
C ASN A 141 5.41 -6.87 11.24
N VAL A 142 6.59 -6.26 11.27
CA VAL A 142 7.43 -6.01 10.10
C VAL A 142 8.64 -6.95 10.15
N CYS A 143 8.46 -8.16 9.61
CA CYS A 143 9.53 -9.17 9.46
C CYS A 143 9.96 -9.24 8.00
N HIS A 144 11.04 -8.57 7.61
CA HIS A 144 11.46 -8.56 6.22
C HIS A 144 12.99 -8.44 6.06
N PRO A 145 13.69 -9.51 5.64
CA PRO A 145 15.15 -9.51 5.59
C PRO A 145 15.70 -8.58 4.51
N THR A 146 14.98 -8.29 3.43
CA THR A 146 15.47 -7.39 2.38
C THR A 146 15.17 -5.91 2.64
N LEU A 147 14.41 -5.59 3.69
CA LEU A 147 13.97 -4.22 3.95
C LEU A 147 15.13 -3.38 4.47
N GLN A 148 15.38 -2.26 3.78
CA GLN A 148 16.47 -1.32 4.06
C GLN A 148 15.96 0.00 4.64
N ARG A 149 14.76 0.42 4.24
CA ARG A 149 14.15 1.68 4.68
C ARG A 149 12.75 1.44 5.19
N LEU A 150 12.50 1.88 6.42
CA LEU A 150 11.19 1.79 7.07
C LEU A 150 10.80 3.17 7.60
N THR A 151 9.68 3.69 7.13
CA THR A 151 9.05 4.89 7.68
C THR A 151 7.66 4.54 8.17
N ILE A 152 7.39 4.77 9.46
CA ILE A 152 6.05 4.65 10.04
C ILE A 152 5.76 5.98 10.75
N SER A 153 4.87 6.81 10.19
CA SER A 153 4.65 8.15 10.73
C SER A 153 3.22 8.67 10.59
N GLY A 154 2.73 9.32 11.63
CA GLY A 154 1.42 9.96 11.66
C GLY A 154 0.24 8.98 11.58
N GLY A 155 -0.96 9.49 11.83
CA GLY A 155 -2.17 8.67 11.91
C GLY A 155 -2.45 8.25 13.35
N ASP A 156 -3.28 7.22 13.49
CA ASP A 156 -3.83 6.77 14.77
C ASP A 156 -3.40 5.32 15.00
N ILE A 157 -2.58 5.08 16.04
CA ILE A 157 -2.16 3.75 16.50
C ILE A 157 -2.86 3.53 17.85
N SER A 158 -3.48 2.36 18.03
CA SER A 158 -4.04 1.99 19.33
C SER A 158 -2.93 1.99 20.39
N PRO A 159 -3.14 2.55 21.60
CA PRO A 159 -2.17 2.48 22.69
C PRO A 159 -1.74 1.04 23.01
N SER A 160 -2.66 0.08 22.84
CA SER A 160 -2.42 -1.35 23.04
C SER A 160 -1.71 -2.06 21.88
N CYS A 161 -1.45 -1.37 20.76
CA CYS A 161 -0.84 -1.99 19.59
C CYS A 161 0.64 -2.34 19.86
N GLU A 162 1.01 -3.58 19.63
CA GLU A 162 2.41 -4.01 19.67
C GLU A 162 3.06 -3.81 18.29
N LEU A 163 4.17 -3.09 18.24
CA LEU A 163 4.96 -2.92 17.02
C LEU A 163 6.24 -3.76 17.13
N GLU A 164 6.34 -4.80 16.32
CA GLU A 164 7.51 -5.68 16.25
C GLU A 164 8.22 -5.51 14.90
N ILE A 165 9.50 -5.14 14.93
CA ILE A 165 10.30 -4.93 13.73
C ILE A 165 11.50 -5.90 13.78
N ILE A 166 11.56 -6.79 12.79
CA ILE A 166 12.60 -7.82 12.63
C ILE A 166 13.14 -7.75 11.19
N THR A 167 14.14 -6.88 10.99
CA THR A 167 14.65 -6.53 9.66
C THR A 167 16.18 -6.34 9.72
N PRO A 168 16.98 -7.41 9.54
CA PRO A 168 18.43 -7.38 9.75
C PRO A 168 19.21 -6.43 8.85
N ASN A 169 18.68 -6.11 7.67
CA ASN A 169 19.30 -5.22 6.69
C ASN A 169 18.71 -3.80 6.73
N LEU A 170 17.98 -3.44 7.79
CA LEU A 170 17.41 -2.10 7.92
C LEU A 170 18.53 -1.08 8.18
N VAL A 171 18.61 -0.07 7.33
CA VAL A 171 19.61 1.01 7.37
C VAL A 171 18.99 2.33 7.80
N CYS A 172 17.70 2.53 7.54
CA CYS A 172 16.99 3.75 7.88
C CYS A 172 15.65 3.40 8.52
N PHE A 173 15.42 3.96 9.70
CA PHE A 173 14.18 3.80 10.45
C PHE A 173 13.67 5.16 10.94
N ASP A 174 12.53 5.59 10.38
CA ASP A 174 11.83 6.80 10.79
C ASP A 174 10.51 6.43 11.48
N PHE A 175 10.37 6.81 12.75
CA PHE A 175 9.16 6.60 13.54
C PHE A 175 8.67 7.91 14.17
N CYS A 176 7.45 8.33 13.86
CA CYS A 176 6.90 9.59 14.38
C CYS A 176 5.38 9.49 14.59
N TYR A 177 4.90 9.43 15.84
CA TYR A 177 3.47 9.42 16.17
C TYR A 177 3.15 10.42 17.28
N ILE A 178 2.00 11.09 17.14
CA ILE A 178 1.60 12.22 18.00
C ILE A 178 0.95 11.75 19.32
N TYR A 179 0.49 10.49 19.41
CA TYR A 179 -0.25 9.94 20.57
C TYR A 179 0.38 8.68 21.19
N CYS A 180 1.71 8.56 21.09
CA CYS A 180 2.45 7.36 21.42
C CYS A 180 2.83 7.28 22.92
N GLU A 181 1.87 7.37 23.85
CA GLU A 181 2.21 7.28 25.29
C GLU A 181 2.40 5.83 25.79
N GLU A 182 1.84 4.82 25.10
CA GLU A 182 1.87 3.41 25.57
C GLU A 182 2.24 2.35 24.52
N THR A 183 2.50 2.74 23.26
CA THR A 183 2.74 1.76 22.19
C THR A 183 4.01 0.93 22.49
N ARG A 184 3.85 -0.39 22.57
CA ARG A 184 4.96 -1.31 22.84
C ARG A 184 5.78 -1.54 21.57
N LEU A 185 6.86 -0.76 21.43
CA LEU A 185 7.84 -0.93 20.36
C LEU A 185 8.89 -1.97 20.73
N SER A 186 9.01 -3.03 19.95
CA SER A 186 10.09 -4.01 20.03
C SER A 186 10.92 -4.02 18.76
N LEU A 187 12.17 -3.58 18.87
CA LEU A 187 13.18 -3.62 17.81
C LEU A 187 14.07 -4.84 18.03
N ARG A 188 14.15 -5.74 17.04
CA ARG A 188 14.96 -6.96 17.15
C ARG A 188 15.73 -7.20 15.86
N ASN A 189 16.96 -7.71 16.00
CA ASN A 189 17.79 -8.13 14.88
C ASN A 189 17.94 -7.01 13.82
N LEU A 190 18.45 -5.84 14.25
CA LEU A 190 18.69 -4.65 13.42
C LEU A 190 20.20 -4.45 13.21
N ASN A 191 20.84 -5.38 12.49
CA ASN A 191 22.31 -5.44 12.45
C ASN A 191 22.95 -4.33 11.59
N SER A 192 22.14 -3.64 10.78
CA SER A 192 22.59 -2.64 9.81
C SER A 192 22.17 -1.21 10.15
N LEU A 193 21.49 -1.00 11.28
CA LEU A 193 21.02 0.31 11.75
C LEU A 193 22.09 1.02 12.60
#